data_AF-A0A0K2RNC7-F1
#
_entry.id   AF-A0A0K2RNC7-F1
#
_cell.length_a   1.000
_cell.length_b   1.000
_cell.length_c   1.000
_cell.angle_alpha   90.00
_cell.angle_beta   90.00
_cell.angle_gamma   90.00
#
_symmetry.space_group_name_H-M   'P 1'
#
loop_
_entity.id
_entity.type
_entity.pdbx_description
1 polymer ?
#
loop_
_entity_poly.entity_id
_entity_poly.type
_entity_poly.pdbx_seq_one_letter_code
_entity_poly.pdbx_strand_id
1 'polypeptide(L)'
;MIVYFLGGLGALLGPLFGVVMADYWLLRRGKVNVLDLYTDHPSGTYFYKRGVNPRAIAAMVPAAVVAILIAFVPALEAAAPFAWFFGAGIGALCYYLFADKKQQHTDVSGEPIAVVSNH
;
A
#
# COMPACT_ATOMS: atom_id res chain seq x y z
N MET A 1 -17.68 8.71 -21.32
CA MET A 1 -16.97 7.41 -21.35
C MET A 1 -15.65 7.47 -20.57
N ILE A 2 -14.79 8.47 -20.76
CA ILE A 2 -13.49 8.60 -20.06
C ILE A 2 -13.65 8.85 -18.55
N VAL A 3 -14.66 9.60 -18.12
CA VAL A 3 -14.84 9.97 -16.70
C VAL A 3 -15.08 8.76 -15.79
N TYR A 4 -15.82 7.75 -16.28
CA TYR A 4 -16.05 6.51 -15.55
C TYR A 4 -14.78 5.65 -15.41
N PHE A 5 -13.96 5.63 -16.47
CA PHE A 5 -12.67 4.92 -16.43
C PHE A 5 -11.68 5.62 -15.49
N LEU A 6 -11.58 6.95 -15.58
CA LEU A 6 -10.73 7.75 -14.70
C LEU A 6 -11.21 7.69 -13.24
N GLY A 7 -12.52 7.72 -13.01
CA GLY A 7 -13.12 7.57 -11.69
C GLY A 7 -12.88 6.18 -11.10
N GLY A 8 -13.03 5.12 -11.90
CA GLY A 8 -12.75 3.75 -11.47
C GLY A 8 -11.28 3.47 -11.17
N LEU A 9 -10.36 3.91 -12.04
CA LEU A 9 -8.92 3.81 -11.78
C LEU A 9 -8.51 4.65 -10.57
N GLY A 10 -9.03 5.87 -10.45
CA GLY A 10 -8.84 6.73 -9.29
C GLY A 10 -9.31 6.03 -8.01
N ALA A 11 -10.51 5.46 -8.00
CA ALA A 11 -11.04 4.73 -6.84
C ALA A 11 -10.16 3.55 -6.41
N LEU A 12 -9.52 2.84 -7.34
CA LEU A 12 -8.60 1.74 -7.04
C LEU A 12 -7.23 2.20 -6.51
N LEU A 13 -6.76 3.37 -6.94
CA LEU A 13 -5.50 3.95 -6.45
C LEU A 13 -5.59 4.36 -4.98
N GLY A 14 -6.79 4.70 -4.49
CA GLY A 14 -7.01 5.09 -3.08
C GLY A 14 -6.60 4.00 -2.09
N PRO A 15 -7.21 2.81 -2.13
CA PRO A 15 -6.86 1.66 -1.30
C PRO A 15 -5.38 1.29 -1.37
N LEU A 16 -4.79 1.28 -2.57
CA LEU A 16 -3.38 0.99 -2.76
C LEU A 16 -2.51 2.01 -2.01
N PHE A 17 -2.79 3.31 -2.22
CA PHE A 17 -2.10 4.38 -1.52
C PHE A 17 -2.28 4.29 0.00
N GLY A 18 -3.50 4.00 0.48
CA GLY A 18 -3.79 3.86 1.90
C GLY A 18 -3.00 2.75 2.58
N VAL A 19 -2.93 1.57 1.96
CA VAL A 19 -2.15 0.43 2.47
C VAL A 19 -0.65 0.77 2.52
N VAL A 20 -0.11 1.36 1.44
CA VAL A 20 1.31 1.76 1.36
C VAL A 20 1.63 2.82 2.43
N MET A 21 0.76 3.82 2.58
CA MET A 21 0.96 4.90 3.56
C MET A 21 0.90 4.37 5.00
N ALA A 22 -0.04 3.46 5.30
CA ALA A 22 -0.11 2.80 6.59
C ALA A 22 1.11 1.93 6.86
N ASP A 23 1.63 1.22 5.85
CA ASP A 23 2.84 0.44 5.98
C ASP A 23 4.06 1.31 6.31
N TYR A 24 4.25 2.39 5.56
CA TYR A 24 5.42 3.23 5.72
C TYR A 24 5.40 4.07 7.01
N TRP A 25 4.28 4.74 7.31
CA TRP A 25 4.19 5.64 8.46
C TRP A 25 3.76 4.96 9.75
N LEU A 26 2.75 4.08 9.73
CA LEU A 26 2.21 3.50 10.98
C LEU A 26 3.02 2.29 11.45
N LEU A 27 3.40 1.39 10.54
CA LEU A 27 4.13 0.17 10.88
C LEU A 27 5.64 0.41 10.93
N ARG A 28 6.20 0.88 9.82
CA ARG A 28 7.66 1.03 9.67
C ARG A 28 8.20 2.27 10.34
N ARG A 29 7.35 3.27 10.59
CA ARG A 29 7.73 4.57 11.17
C ARG A 29 8.93 5.20 10.43
N GLY A 30 8.95 5.06 9.10
CA GLY A 30 10.03 5.56 8.25
C GLY A 30 11.29 4.69 8.18
N LYS A 31 11.35 3.53 8.86
CA LYS A 31 12.49 2.62 8.82
C LYS A 31 12.41 1.67 7.62
N VAL A 32 13.38 1.72 6.74
CA VAL A 32 13.42 0.90 5.51
C VAL A 32 14.81 0.31 5.35
N ASN A 33 14.88 -1.01 5.23
CA ASN A 33 16.10 -1.69 4.83
C ASN A 33 16.21 -1.65 3.29
N VAL A 34 17.12 -0.84 2.75
CA VAL A 34 17.32 -0.69 1.29
C VAL A 34 18.00 -1.94 0.71
N LEU A 35 18.96 -2.53 1.41
CA LEU A 35 19.66 -3.73 0.94
C LEU A 35 18.69 -4.90 0.75
N ASP A 36 17.78 -5.08 1.71
CA ASP A 36 16.77 -6.14 1.62
C ASP A 36 15.71 -5.87 0.54
N LEU A 37 15.58 -4.64 0.07
CA LEU A 37 14.65 -4.27 -1.02
C LEU A 37 15.18 -4.70 -2.39
N TYR A 38 16.51 -4.81 -2.52
CA TYR A 38 17.21 -5.21 -3.74
C TYR A 38 17.70 -6.67 -3.71
N THR A 39 17.35 -7.44 -2.68
CA THR A 39 17.72 -8.85 -2.55
C THR A 39 16.47 -9.72 -2.46
N ASP A 40 16.46 -10.83 -3.20
CA ASP A 40 15.37 -11.82 -3.19
C ASP A 40 15.67 -12.97 -2.22
N HIS A 41 16.52 -12.72 -1.22
CA HIS A 41 16.97 -13.77 -0.31
C HIS A 41 15.80 -14.29 0.55
N PRO A 42 15.65 -15.61 0.75
CA PRO A 42 14.55 -16.19 1.53
C PRO A 42 14.47 -15.74 2.99
N SER A 43 15.58 -15.23 3.54
CA SER A 43 15.68 -14.64 4.88
C SER A 43 15.54 -13.12 4.89
N GLY A 44 15.32 -12.48 3.74
CA GLY A 44 15.17 -11.04 3.62
C GLY A 44 13.87 -10.56 4.27
N THR A 45 13.91 -9.38 4.87
CA THR A 45 12.80 -8.80 5.63
C THR A 45 11.52 -8.63 4.79
N TYR A 46 11.65 -8.53 3.46
CA TYR A 46 10.55 -8.39 2.49
C TYR A 46 10.13 -9.70 1.81
N PHE A 47 10.76 -10.84 2.13
CA PHE A 47 10.43 -12.12 1.49
C PHE A 47 9.11 -12.74 1.99
N TYR A 48 8.48 -12.14 3.02
CA TYR A 48 7.17 -12.48 3.61
C TYR A 48 6.77 -13.97 3.43
N LYS A 49 5.68 -14.27 2.71
CA LYS A 49 5.37 -15.62 2.22
C LYS A 49 5.53 -15.61 0.69
N ARG A 50 6.65 -16.11 0.18
CA ARG A 50 6.96 -16.16 -1.28
C ARG A 50 7.04 -14.78 -1.94
N GLY A 51 7.58 -13.77 -1.26
CA GLY A 51 7.74 -12.41 -1.81
C GLY A 51 6.47 -11.54 -1.81
N VAL A 52 5.36 -12.04 -1.23
CA VAL A 52 4.09 -11.30 -1.16
C VAL A 52 3.64 -11.16 0.29
N ASN A 53 3.13 -9.97 0.66
CA ASN A 53 2.51 -9.71 1.95
C ASN A 53 0.99 -10.02 1.88
N PRO A 54 0.54 -11.22 2.30
CA PRO A 54 -0.87 -11.61 2.21
C PRO A 54 -1.79 -10.73 3.06
N ARG A 55 -1.26 -10.09 4.12
CA ARG A 55 -2.03 -9.18 4.98
C ARG A 55 -2.29 -7.85 4.27
N ALA A 56 -1.33 -7.35 3.50
CA ALA A 56 -1.52 -6.17 2.65
C ALA A 56 -2.61 -6.41 1.61
N ILE A 57 -2.59 -7.58 0.96
CA ILE A 57 -3.63 -7.97 -0.01
C ILE A 57 -4.98 -8.13 0.68
N ALA A 58 -5.03 -8.82 1.83
CA ALA A 58 -6.27 -8.99 2.59
C ALA A 58 -6.88 -7.67 3.09
N ALA A 59 -6.06 -6.62 3.29
CA ALA A 59 -6.53 -5.27 3.59
C ALA A 59 -6.97 -4.49 2.34
N MET A 60 -6.22 -4.63 1.24
CA MET A 60 -6.47 -3.89 0.01
C MET A 60 -7.76 -4.33 -0.68
N VAL A 61 -8.05 -5.65 -0.71
CA VAL A 61 -9.24 -6.20 -1.38
C VAL A 61 -10.55 -5.61 -0.84
N PRO A 62 -10.87 -5.67 0.47
CA PRO A 62 -12.11 -5.09 1.00
C PRO A 62 -12.17 -3.58 0.81
N ALA A 63 -11.04 -2.87 0.94
CA ALA A 63 -10.97 -1.43 0.72
C ALA A 63 -11.25 -1.05 -0.75
N ALA A 64 -10.72 -1.81 -1.70
CA ALA A 64 -10.99 -1.65 -3.13
C ALA A 64 -12.44 -1.94 -3.48
N VAL A 65 -13.04 -2.98 -2.90
CA VAL A 65 -14.47 -3.27 -3.07
C VAL A 65 -15.31 -2.08 -2.60
N VAL A 66 -15.05 -1.53 -1.41
CA VAL A 66 -15.80 -0.38 -0.91
C VAL A 66 -15.59 0.86 -1.78
N ALA A 67 -14.36 1.14 -2.21
CA ALA A 67 -14.07 2.28 -3.09
C ALA A 67 -14.80 2.18 -4.45
N ILE A 68 -14.83 0.97 -5.04
CA ILE A 68 -15.58 0.70 -6.27
C ILE A 68 -17.08 0.89 -6.05
N LEU A 69 -17.62 0.37 -4.94
CA LEU A 69 -19.04 0.55 -4.62
C LEU A 69 -19.40 2.04 -4.50
N ILE A 70 -18.57 2.85 -3.85
CA ILE A 70 -18.80 4.30 -3.74
C ILE A 70 -18.71 4.97 -5.13
N ALA A 71 -17.80 4.54 -6.00
CA ALA A 71 -17.58 5.16 -7.30
C ALA A 71 -18.66 4.82 -8.35
N PHE A 72 -19.29 3.64 -8.27
CA PHE A 72 -20.22 3.15 -9.31
C PHE A 72 -21.68 3.02 -8.85
N VAL A 73 -21.98 3.15 -7.56
CA VAL A 73 -23.38 3.11 -7.08
C VAL A 73 -24.04 4.47 -7.31
N PRO A 74 -25.15 4.56 -8.07
CA PRO A 74 -25.81 5.83 -8.40
C PRO A 74 -26.25 6.63 -7.18
N ALA A 75 -26.65 5.94 -6.10
CA ALA A 75 -27.03 6.58 -4.84
C ALA A 75 -25.87 7.31 -4.14
N LEU A 76 -24.62 7.03 -4.52
CA LEU A 76 -23.39 7.61 -3.97
C LEU A 76 -22.63 8.48 -4.98
N GLU A 77 -23.24 8.90 -6.10
CA GLU A 77 -22.55 9.74 -7.09
C GLU A 77 -21.93 11.01 -6.49
N ALA A 78 -22.59 11.62 -5.50
CA ALA A 78 -22.04 12.78 -4.79
C ALA A 78 -20.74 12.47 -4.02
N ALA A 79 -20.56 11.22 -3.60
CA ALA A 79 -19.36 10.73 -2.90
C ALA A 79 -18.32 10.12 -3.86
N ALA A 80 -18.66 9.87 -5.13
CA ALA A 80 -17.75 9.26 -6.10
C ALA A 80 -16.43 10.03 -6.28
N PRO A 81 -16.38 11.39 -6.33
CA PRO A 81 -15.12 12.13 -6.36
C PRO A 81 -14.25 11.91 -5.10
N PHE A 82 -14.87 11.52 -3.98
CA PHE A 82 -14.21 11.27 -2.70
C PHE A 82 -13.93 9.78 -2.45
N ALA A 83 -14.36 8.88 -3.35
CA ALA A 83 -14.17 7.44 -3.20
C ALA A 83 -12.71 7.05 -2.95
N TRP A 84 -11.77 7.80 -3.53
CA TRP A 84 -10.34 7.66 -3.29
C TRP A 84 -9.96 7.81 -1.80
N PHE A 85 -10.51 8.82 -1.11
CA PHE A 85 -10.24 9.05 0.31
C PHE A 85 -10.81 7.95 1.19
N PHE A 86 -12.03 7.49 0.90
CA PHE A 86 -12.64 6.37 1.62
C PHE A 86 -11.86 5.08 1.40
N GLY A 87 -11.49 4.79 0.16
CA GLY A 87 -10.64 3.65 -0.17
C GLY A 87 -9.29 3.70 0.54
N ALA A 88 -8.63 4.85 0.54
CA ALA A 88 -7.35 5.06 1.23
C ALA A 88 -7.49 4.90 2.75
N GLY A 89 -8.49 5.52 3.36
CA GLY A 89 -8.73 5.43 4.80
C GLY A 89 -9.06 4.00 5.26
N ILE A 90 -9.93 3.32 4.53
CA ILE A 90 -10.30 1.92 4.82
C ILE A 90 -9.11 1.00 4.58
N GLY A 91 -8.37 1.18 3.49
CA GLY A 91 -7.16 0.39 3.19
C GLY A 91 -6.10 0.55 4.28
N ALA A 92 -5.85 1.78 4.71
CA ALA A 92 -4.94 2.08 5.80
C ALA A 92 -5.39 1.43 7.12
N LEU A 93 -6.67 1.55 7.46
CA LEU A 93 -7.24 1.00 8.70
C LEU A 93 -7.22 -0.54 8.70
N CYS A 94 -7.70 -1.17 7.63
CA CYS A 94 -7.67 -2.61 7.47
C CYS A 94 -6.23 -3.14 7.54
N TYR A 95 -5.29 -2.46 6.89
CA TYR A 95 -3.89 -2.88 6.93
C TYR A 95 -3.32 -2.76 8.33
N TYR A 96 -3.59 -1.66 9.02
CA TYR A 96 -3.15 -1.48 10.41
C TYR A 96 -3.70 -2.56 11.35
N LEU A 97 -4.94 -3.03 11.12
CA LEU A 97 -5.57 -4.10 11.91
C LEU A 97 -5.01 -5.49 11.58
N PHE A 98 -4.74 -5.78 10.31
CA PHE A 98 -4.23 -7.09 9.87
C PHE A 98 -2.71 -7.23 9.97
N ALA A 99 -1.99 -6.11 10.05
CA ALA A 99 -0.54 -6.08 10.12
C ALA A 99 0.00 -6.73 11.39
N ASP A 100 1.12 -7.45 11.23
CA ASP A 100 1.87 -7.94 12.38
C ASP A 100 2.69 -6.81 12.99
N LYS A 101 2.37 -6.43 14.21
CA LYS A 101 3.15 -5.43 14.94
C LYS A 101 4.47 -6.00 15.48
N LYS A 102 4.69 -7.32 15.39
CA LYS A 102 5.94 -7.98 15.86
C LYS A 102 7.08 -7.97 14.84
N GLN A 103 6.86 -7.50 13.61
CA GLN A 103 7.92 -7.42 12.62
C GLN A 103 8.96 -6.38 13.03
N GLN A 104 10.20 -6.82 13.28
CA GLN A 104 11.31 -5.92 13.55
C GLN A 104 11.73 -5.25 12.24
N HIS A 105 11.56 -3.92 12.17
CA HIS A 105 11.98 -3.12 11.03
C HIS A 105 13.33 -2.49 11.35
N THR A 106 14.39 -3.03 10.74
CA THR A 106 15.73 -2.43 10.76
C THR A 106 15.83 -1.39 9.66
N ASP A 107 16.43 -0.25 10.01
CA ASP A 107 16.75 0.80 9.04
C ASP A 107 18.16 0.55 8.54
N VAL A 108 18.33 0.36 7.23
CA VAL A 108 19.63 0.04 6.63
C VAL A 108 19.80 0.86 5.36
N SER A 109 20.82 1.73 5.37
CA SER A 109 21.16 2.60 4.25
C SER A 109 21.65 1.82 3.05
N GLY A 110 21.34 2.32 1.84
CA GLY A 110 21.82 1.80 0.56
C GLY A 110 23.23 2.28 0.18
N GLU A 111 23.91 3.04 1.04
CA GLU A 111 25.32 3.46 0.81
C GLU A 111 26.25 2.33 0.32
N PRO A 112 26.15 1.08 0.81
CA PRO A 112 27.03 0.00 0.36
C PRO A 112 26.85 -0.41 -1.12
N ILE A 113 25.70 -0.09 -1.73
CA ILE A 113 25.38 -0.39 -3.13
C ILE A 113 25.34 0.86 -4.02
N ALA A 114 25.64 2.03 -3.45
CA ALA A 114 25.64 3.29 -4.20
C ALA A 114 26.79 3.30 -5.22
N VAL A 115 26.46 3.42 -6.50
CA VAL A 115 27.46 3.61 -7.56
C VAL A 115 27.88 5.07 -7.56
N VAL A 116 29.19 5.32 -7.45
CA VAL A 116 29.76 6.66 -7.56
C VAL A 116 29.36 7.28 -8.91
N SER A 117 28.60 8.38 -8.83
CA SER A 117 28.22 9.18 -9.99
C SER A 117 29.48 9.84 -10.55
N ASN A 118 30.05 9.24 -11.60
CA ASN A 118 31.09 9.90 -12.39
C ASN A 118 30.39 11.02 -13.17
N HIS A 119 30.60 12.26 -12.75
CA HIS A 119 30.26 13.48 -13.50
C HIS A 119 31.55 14.19 -13.87
#